data_AF-A0A1D7W549-F1
#
_entry.id   AF-A0A1D7W549-F1
#
_cell.length_a   1.000
_cell.length_b   1.000
_cell.length_c   1.000
_cell.angle_alpha   90.00
_cell.angle_beta   90.00
_cell.angle_gamma   90.00
#
_symmetry.space_group_name_H-M   'P 1'
#
loop_
_entity.id
_entity.type
_entity.pdbx_description
1 polymer ?
#
loop_
_entity_poly.entity_id
_entity_poly.type
_entity_poly.pdbx_seq_one_letter_code
_entity_poly.pdbx_strand_id
1 'polypeptide(L)'
;MRIIAFDAESGNEVVWSRKDTPHIDDLMIRVRASSTMPGLMPPVHLDGHVYVDGALGEDGGIALSQAQREGFEKFVIVLTQERGYKKVPQRFPRVFRGIFRRYPALGEALLTRWKRYNETRERIFALEAEGKAHVFVPERMPVDNSTRDLSRLSAAHRMGLSQARRELPAMLDFVGVH
;
A
#
# COMPACT_ATOMS: atom_id res chain seq x y z
N MET A 1 8.00 0.21 -12.93
CA MET A 1 7.31 0.97 -11.86
C MET A 1 5.83 1.07 -12.20
N ARG A 2 4.99 0.85 -11.19
CA ARG A 2 3.56 1.09 -11.21
C ARG A 2 3.19 2.00 -10.05
N ILE A 3 2.25 2.91 -10.28
CA ILE A 3 1.66 3.79 -9.27
C ILE A 3 0.16 3.49 -9.28
N ILE A 4 -0.37 3.08 -8.14
CA ILE A 4 -1.76 2.65 -8.04
C ILE A 4 -2.53 3.70 -7.25
N ALA A 5 -3.65 4.15 -7.79
CA ALA A 5 -4.61 5.02 -7.10
C ALA A 5 -6.01 4.44 -7.21
N PHE A 6 -6.90 4.94 -6.37
CA PHE A 6 -8.31 4.55 -6.35
C PHE A 6 -9.17 5.69 -6.88
N ASP A 7 -9.97 5.43 -7.91
CA ASP A 7 -10.97 6.37 -8.41
C ASP A 7 -12.17 6.37 -7.47
N ALA A 8 -12.39 7.51 -6.80
CA ALA A 8 -13.43 7.68 -5.81
C ALA A 8 -14.84 7.59 -6.40
N GLU A 9 -15.02 7.88 -7.69
CA GLU A 9 -16.32 7.84 -8.36
C GLU A 9 -16.65 6.43 -8.84
N SER A 10 -15.77 5.84 -9.65
CA SER A 10 -16.01 4.53 -10.24
C SER A 10 -15.77 3.37 -9.25
N GLY A 11 -14.94 3.58 -8.23
CA GLY A 11 -14.53 2.54 -7.29
C GLY A 11 -13.45 1.60 -7.81
N ASN A 12 -12.85 1.92 -8.96
CA ASN A 12 -11.84 1.10 -9.60
C ASN A 12 -10.43 1.56 -9.24
N GLU A 13 -9.48 0.63 -9.28
CA GLU A 13 -8.07 0.97 -9.26
C GLU A 13 -7.63 1.46 -10.64
N VAL A 14 -6.81 2.51 -10.63
CA VAL A 14 -6.07 2.97 -11.80
C VAL A 14 -4.60 2.68 -11.57
N VAL A 15 -3.97 2.08 -12.56
CA VAL A 15 -2.56 1.72 -12.54
C VAL A 15 -1.83 2.55 -13.58
N TRP A 16 -1.04 3.51 -13.11
CA TRP A 16 -0.15 4.28 -13.98
C TRP A 16 1.21 3.61 -14.08
N SER A 17 1.79 3.69 -15.27
CA SER A 17 3.10 3.16 -15.64
C SER A 17 4.06 4.29 -15.98
N ARG A 18 5.29 3.93 -16.40
CA ARG A 18 6.26 4.91 -16.90
C ARG A 18 5.76 5.70 -18.11
N LYS A 19 4.89 5.10 -18.93
CA LYS A 19 4.33 5.76 -20.12
C LYS A 19 3.38 6.91 -19.74
N ASP A 20 2.75 6.81 -18.57
CA ASP A 20 1.82 7.80 -18.03
C ASP A 20 2.54 8.92 -17.24
N THR A 21 3.86 8.79 -17.06
CA THR A 21 4.70 9.76 -16.35
C THR A 21 5.91 10.20 -17.21
N PRO A 22 5.69 10.79 -18.40
CA PRO A 22 6.79 11.23 -19.27
C PRO A 22 7.57 12.41 -18.65
N HIS A 23 6.91 13.26 -17.86
CA HIS A 23 7.53 14.38 -17.16
C HIS A 23 7.44 14.24 -15.64
N ILE A 24 8.26 15.03 -14.93
CA ILE A 24 8.30 15.00 -13.45
C ILE A 24 6.96 15.42 -12.84
N ASP A 25 6.26 16.38 -13.43
CA ASP A 25 4.98 16.86 -12.92
C ASP A 25 3.89 15.78 -13.02
N ASP A 26 3.91 14.98 -14.10
CA ASP A 26 3.02 13.82 -14.28
C ASP A 26 3.25 12.76 -13.20
N LEU A 27 4.51 12.53 -12.85
CA LEU A 27 4.88 11.63 -11.76
C LEU A 27 4.39 12.19 -10.41
N MET A 28 4.66 13.46 -10.15
CA MET A 28 4.33 14.10 -8.87
C MET A 28 2.83 14.11 -8.58
N ILE A 29 1.99 14.41 -9.58
CA ILE A 29 0.53 14.41 -9.39
C ILE A 29 -0.02 12.99 -9.15
N ARG A 30 0.52 11.98 -9.85
CA ARG A 30 0.10 10.58 -9.70
C ARG A 30 0.56 9.95 -8.38
N VAL A 31 1.78 10.28 -7.94
CA VAL A 31 2.27 9.91 -6.60
C VAL A 31 1.42 10.56 -5.51
N ARG A 32 1.06 11.85 -5.68
CA ARG A 32 0.15 12.54 -4.76
C ARG A 32 -1.22 11.85 -4.71
N ALA A 33 -1.80 11.51 -5.86
CA ALA A 33 -3.07 10.79 -5.93
C ALA A 33 -3.00 9.44 -5.17
N SER A 34 -1.96 8.65 -5.43
CA SER A 34 -1.70 7.35 -4.80
C SER A 34 -1.50 7.40 -3.28
N SER A 35 -1.19 8.57 -2.71
CA SER A 35 -0.93 8.77 -1.28
C SER A 35 -1.96 9.63 -0.56
N THR A 36 -3.05 10.02 -1.24
CA THR A 36 -4.05 10.95 -0.70
C THR A 36 -5.03 10.24 0.24
N MET A 37 -4.88 10.43 1.55
CA MET A 37 -5.75 9.83 2.56
C MET A 37 -7.15 10.48 2.57
N PRO A 38 -8.23 9.73 2.23
CA PRO A 38 -9.58 10.26 2.23
C PRO A 38 -10.01 10.80 3.59
N GLY A 39 -10.59 11.99 3.61
CA GLY A 39 -11.09 12.66 4.82
C GLY A 39 -10.01 13.43 5.62
N LEU A 40 -8.72 13.20 5.33
CA LEU A 40 -7.61 13.93 5.94
C LEU A 40 -6.92 14.89 4.96
N MET A 41 -6.87 14.52 3.67
CA MET A 41 -6.23 15.28 2.61
C MET A 41 -7.25 15.66 1.53
N PRO A 42 -7.04 16.78 0.82
CA PRO A 42 -7.88 17.13 -0.32
C PRO A 42 -7.72 16.09 -1.43
N PRO A 43 -8.82 15.64 -2.07
CA PRO A 43 -8.74 14.67 -3.16
C PRO A 43 -8.02 15.26 -4.38
N VAL A 44 -7.31 14.42 -5.12
CA VAL A 44 -6.59 14.85 -6.32
C VAL A 44 -7.52 14.74 -7.52
N HIS A 45 -7.67 15.83 -8.25
CA HIS A 45 -8.44 15.85 -9.50
C HIS A 45 -7.44 15.74 -10.66
N LEU A 46 -7.63 14.74 -11.51
CA LEU A 46 -6.76 14.48 -12.67
C LEU A 46 -7.61 13.88 -13.78
N ASP A 47 -7.49 14.41 -14.99
CA ASP A 47 -8.15 13.91 -16.21
C ASP A 47 -9.68 13.74 -16.07
N GLY A 48 -10.33 14.60 -15.27
CA GLY A 48 -11.77 14.55 -15.02
C GLY A 48 -12.22 13.57 -13.94
N HIS A 49 -11.28 12.84 -13.31
CA HIS A 49 -11.54 11.90 -12.23
C HIS A 49 -11.05 12.43 -10.88
N VAL A 50 -11.59 11.84 -9.80
CA VAL A 50 -11.24 12.16 -8.42
C VAL A 50 -10.50 10.97 -7.82
N TYR A 51 -9.20 11.13 -7.57
CA TYR A 51 -8.33 10.09 -7.05
C TYR A 51 -7.98 10.25 -5.58
N VAL A 52 -7.87 9.10 -4.91
CA VAL A 52 -7.40 8.95 -3.54
C VAL A 52 -6.45 7.75 -3.42
N ASP A 53 -5.93 7.52 -2.22
CA ASP A 53 -4.96 6.48 -1.89
C ASP A 53 -5.34 5.10 -2.48
N GLY A 54 -4.39 4.51 -3.21
CA GLY A 54 -4.53 3.20 -3.86
C GLY A 54 -4.68 2.05 -2.87
N ALA A 55 -4.41 2.27 -1.58
CA ALA A 55 -4.59 1.27 -0.54
C ALA A 55 -6.04 0.86 -0.29
N LEU A 56 -6.98 1.47 -1.00
CA LEU A 56 -8.40 1.11 -1.00
C LEU A 56 -8.75 0.04 -2.03
N GLY A 57 -7.83 -0.28 -2.93
CA GLY A 57 -8.01 -1.27 -3.98
C GLY A 57 -8.12 -2.71 -3.52
N GLU A 58 -8.00 -3.62 -4.50
CA GLU A 58 -8.18 -5.07 -4.35
C GLU A 58 -7.29 -5.66 -3.25
N ASP A 59 -6.04 -5.22 -3.16
CA ASP A 59 -5.08 -5.79 -2.23
C ASP A 59 -4.92 -5.01 -0.91
N GLY A 60 -5.81 -4.04 -0.65
CA GLY A 60 -5.76 -3.24 0.58
C GLY A 60 -4.48 -2.39 0.76
N GLY A 61 -3.70 -2.21 -0.31
CA GLY A 61 -2.47 -1.41 -0.36
C GLY A 61 -1.16 -2.18 -0.53
N ILE A 62 -1.19 -3.49 -0.76
CA ILE A 62 0.01 -4.26 -1.10
C ILE A 62 -0.17 -4.80 -2.52
N ALA A 63 0.45 -4.19 -3.53
CA ALA A 63 0.19 -4.42 -4.96
C ALA A 63 0.57 -5.82 -5.52
N LEU A 64 0.21 -6.90 -4.83
CA LEU A 64 0.53 -8.29 -5.15
C LEU A 64 -0.22 -8.76 -6.40
N SER A 65 -1.53 -8.56 -6.45
CA SER A 65 -2.38 -8.98 -7.56
C SER A 65 -2.01 -8.24 -8.84
N GLN A 66 -1.62 -6.97 -8.74
CA GLN A 66 -1.09 -6.23 -9.88
C GLN A 66 0.23 -6.83 -10.40
N ALA A 67 1.16 -7.18 -9.52
CA ALA A 67 2.41 -7.84 -9.93
C ALA A 67 2.12 -9.22 -10.56
N GLN A 68 1.21 -10.01 -9.99
CA GLN A 68 0.82 -11.30 -10.54
C GLN A 68 0.18 -11.17 -11.94
N ARG A 69 -0.69 -10.17 -12.15
CA ARG A 69 -1.27 -9.88 -13.47
C ARG A 69 -0.23 -9.51 -14.52
N GLU A 70 0.90 -8.94 -14.10
CA GLU A 70 2.02 -8.62 -14.99
C GLU A 70 2.96 -9.82 -15.24
N GLY A 71 2.62 -11.00 -14.72
CA GLY A 71 3.37 -12.25 -14.95
C GLY A 71 4.55 -12.45 -14.01
N PHE A 72 4.65 -11.67 -12.92
CA PHE A 72 5.66 -11.95 -11.90
C PHE A 72 5.27 -13.18 -11.08
N GLU A 73 6.23 -14.09 -10.88
CA GLU A 73 6.04 -15.32 -10.09
C GLU A 73 6.90 -15.37 -8.83
N LYS A 74 7.89 -14.47 -8.73
CA LYS A 74 8.86 -14.40 -7.64
C LYS A 74 8.90 -12.98 -7.09
N PHE A 75 8.77 -12.84 -5.77
CA PHE A 75 8.49 -11.54 -5.14
C PHE A 75 9.47 -11.21 -4.02
N VAL A 76 9.93 -9.96 -4.00
CA VAL A 76 10.48 -9.35 -2.78
C VAL A 76 9.41 -8.39 -2.27
N ILE A 77 8.89 -8.66 -1.08
CA ILE A 77 7.75 -7.92 -0.52
C ILE A 77 8.19 -7.25 0.77
N VAL A 78 8.02 -5.93 0.84
CA VAL A 78 8.35 -5.13 2.03
C VAL A 78 7.06 -4.72 2.71
N LEU A 79 6.80 -5.27 3.90
CA LEU A 79 5.68 -4.86 4.74
C LEU A 79 6.14 -3.77 5.72
N THR A 80 5.20 -2.91 6.14
CA THR A 80 5.44 -1.85 7.14
C THR A 80 4.73 -2.11 8.45
N GLN A 81 4.12 -3.29 8.59
CA GLN A 81 3.43 -3.74 9.80
C GLN A 81 4.05 -5.07 10.24
N GLU A 82 4.15 -5.27 11.56
CA GLU A 82 4.73 -6.47 12.16
C GLU A 82 4.00 -7.74 11.72
N ARG A 83 4.67 -8.90 11.84
CA ARG A 83 4.18 -10.19 11.32
C ARG A 83 2.81 -10.57 11.89
N GLY A 84 2.57 -10.28 13.17
CA GLY A 84 1.30 -10.55 13.85
C GLY A 84 0.20 -9.50 13.64
N TYR A 85 0.48 -8.37 12.97
CA TYR A 85 -0.52 -7.29 12.86
C TYR A 85 -1.76 -7.75 12.08
N LYS A 86 -2.94 -7.46 12.62
CA LYS A 86 -4.22 -7.63 11.91
C LYS A 86 -4.92 -6.29 11.81
N LYS A 87 -5.33 -5.93 10.60
CA LYS A 87 -6.10 -4.71 10.39
C LYS A 87 -7.52 -4.94 10.90
N VAL A 88 -7.99 -4.05 11.76
CA VAL A 88 -9.32 -4.14 12.37
C VAL A 88 -10.35 -3.37 11.53
N PRO A 89 -11.63 -3.78 11.55
CA PRO A 89 -12.71 -3.04 10.91
C PRO A 89 -12.85 -1.63 11.48
N GLN A 90 -13.30 -0.71 10.63
CA GLN A 90 -13.62 0.64 11.04
C GLN A 90 -14.85 0.67 11.96
N ARG A 91 -14.79 1.53 12.98
CA ARG A 91 -15.94 1.80 13.85
C ARG A 91 -16.92 2.73 13.14
N PHE A 92 -18.21 2.59 13.43
CA PHE A 92 -19.28 3.46 12.93
C PHE A 92 -19.45 3.50 11.40
N PRO A 93 -19.81 2.38 10.75
CA PRO A 93 -19.93 2.32 9.28
C PRO A 93 -20.91 3.34 8.69
N ARG A 94 -21.97 3.70 9.43
CA ARG A 94 -22.95 4.71 9.00
C ARG A 94 -22.33 6.11 8.85
N VAL A 95 -21.35 6.46 9.70
CA VAL A 95 -20.67 7.77 9.65
C VAL A 95 -19.83 7.86 8.38
N PHE A 96 -19.05 6.82 8.08
CA PHE A 96 -18.25 6.77 6.85
C PHE A 96 -19.12 6.87 5.58
N ARG A 97 -20.25 6.17 5.52
CA ARG A 97 -21.20 6.31 4.40
C ARG A 97 -21.78 7.72 4.27
N GLY A 98 -22.02 8.40 5.40
CA GLY A 98 -22.49 9.78 5.41
C GLY A 98 -21.43 10.75 4.88
N ILE A 99 -20.19 10.66 5.37
CA ILE A 99 -19.07 11.50 4.94
C ILE A 99 -18.82 11.32 3.44
N PHE A 100 -18.80 10.06 2.97
CA PHE A 100 -18.52 9.72 1.58
C PHE A 100 -19.81 9.51 0.75
N ARG A 101 -20.92 10.17 1.08
CA ARG A 101 -22.19 10.01 0.35
C ARG A 101 -22.08 10.37 -1.14
N ARG A 102 -21.19 11.31 -1.49
CA ARG A 102 -20.87 11.67 -2.88
C ARG A 102 -20.07 10.59 -3.61
N TYR A 103 -19.32 9.78 -2.87
CA TYR A 103 -18.42 8.75 -3.37
C TYR A 103 -18.74 7.41 -2.67
N PRO A 104 -19.90 6.79 -2.95
CA PRO A 104 -20.34 5.59 -2.22
C PRO A 104 -19.35 4.42 -2.38
N ALA A 105 -18.71 4.29 -3.55
CA ALA A 105 -17.69 3.28 -3.79
C ALA A 105 -16.47 3.44 -2.86
N LEU A 106 -16.00 4.68 -2.68
CA LEU A 106 -14.96 5.02 -1.71
C LEU A 106 -15.37 4.67 -0.27
N GLY A 107 -16.61 5.01 0.11
CA GLY A 107 -17.15 4.68 1.42
C GLY A 107 -17.13 3.17 1.70
N GLU A 108 -17.62 2.36 0.77
CA GLU A 108 -17.61 0.90 0.90
C GLU A 108 -16.18 0.33 0.86
N ALA A 109 -15.31 0.86 -0.01
CA ALA A 109 -13.91 0.45 -0.09
C ALA A 109 -13.19 0.66 1.25
N LEU A 110 -13.42 1.79 1.93
CA LEU A 110 -12.88 2.06 3.27
C LEU A 110 -13.37 1.06 4.33
N LEU A 111 -14.66 0.72 4.30
CA LEU A 111 -15.28 -0.20 5.27
C LEU A 111 -14.80 -1.64 5.11
N THR A 112 -14.44 -2.02 3.90
CA THR A 112 -14.03 -3.39 3.55
C THR A 112 -12.51 -3.55 3.42
N ARG A 113 -11.74 -2.46 3.42
CA ARG A 113 -10.27 -2.45 3.29
C ARG A 113 -9.57 -3.39 4.26
N TRP A 114 -10.00 -3.42 5.52
CA TRP A 114 -9.37 -4.25 6.56
C TRP A 114 -9.37 -5.74 6.17
N LYS A 115 -10.46 -6.21 5.55
CA LYS A 115 -10.63 -7.59 5.11
C LYS A 115 -9.68 -7.91 3.97
N ARG A 116 -9.73 -7.12 2.89
CA ARG A 116 -8.85 -7.25 1.71
C ARG A 116 -7.36 -7.22 2.09
N TYR A 117 -6.97 -6.30 2.98
CA TYR A 117 -5.59 -6.20 3.47
C TYR A 117 -5.16 -7.48 4.21
N ASN A 118 -6.00 -8.00 5.10
CA ASN A 118 -5.66 -9.22 5.85
C ASN A 118 -5.61 -10.45 4.94
N GLU A 119 -6.55 -10.59 4.00
CA GLU A 119 -6.55 -11.67 2.99
C GLU A 119 -5.30 -11.62 2.10
N THR A 120 -4.89 -10.41 1.69
CA THR A 120 -3.64 -10.21 0.94
C THR A 120 -2.42 -10.62 1.75
N ARG A 121 -2.38 -10.28 3.05
CA ARG A 121 -1.29 -10.71 3.92
C ARG A 121 -1.21 -12.23 4.07
N GLU A 122 -2.34 -12.91 4.17
CA GLU A 122 -2.39 -14.37 4.20
C GLU A 122 -1.80 -14.96 2.91
N ARG A 123 -2.17 -14.42 1.74
CA ARG A 123 -1.57 -14.80 0.44
C ARG A 123 -0.05 -14.56 0.40
N ILE A 124 0.42 -13.44 0.93
CA ILE A 124 1.86 -13.11 0.98
C ILE A 124 2.63 -14.13 1.80
N PHE A 125 2.13 -14.48 2.98
CA PHE A 125 2.81 -15.47 3.83
C PHE A 125 2.69 -16.90 3.29
N ALA A 126 1.64 -17.22 2.54
CA ALA A 126 1.58 -18.47 1.78
C ALA A 126 2.67 -18.51 0.69
N LEU A 127 2.83 -17.43 -0.09
CA LEU A 127 3.90 -17.34 -1.09
C LEU A 127 5.30 -17.43 -0.47
N GLU A 128 5.48 -16.87 0.73
CA GLU A 128 6.73 -17.01 1.50
C GLU A 128 7.00 -18.47 1.86
N ALA A 129 6.00 -19.18 2.40
CA ALA A 129 6.11 -20.60 2.75
C ALA A 129 6.35 -21.50 1.53
N GLU A 130 5.83 -21.11 0.36
CA GLU A 130 6.08 -21.78 -0.92
C GLU A 130 7.47 -21.46 -1.53
N GLY A 131 8.26 -20.58 -0.90
CA GLY A 131 9.56 -20.14 -1.44
C GLY A 131 9.43 -19.25 -2.69
N LYS A 132 8.25 -18.68 -2.95
CA LYS A 132 7.97 -17.76 -4.06
C LYS A 132 8.11 -16.29 -3.66
N ALA A 133 8.16 -16.00 -2.37
CA ALA A 133 8.39 -14.64 -1.87
C ALA A 133 9.46 -14.60 -0.78
N HIS A 134 10.30 -13.57 -0.81
CA HIS A 134 11.06 -13.12 0.34
C HIS A 134 10.31 -11.94 0.96
N VAL A 135 9.84 -12.08 2.20
CA VAL A 135 8.98 -11.09 2.85
C VAL A 135 9.74 -10.40 3.98
N PHE A 136 10.16 -9.16 3.73
CA PHE A 136 10.69 -8.30 4.77
C PHE A 136 9.54 -7.79 5.65
N VAL A 137 9.61 -8.09 6.94
CA VAL A 137 8.61 -7.67 7.92
C VAL A 137 9.34 -7.01 9.09
N PRO A 138 8.97 -5.78 9.51
CA PRO A 138 9.67 -5.12 10.60
C PRO A 138 9.57 -5.97 11.88
N GLU A 139 10.71 -6.19 12.54
CA GLU A 139 10.78 -6.83 13.85
C GLU A 139 9.99 -6.05 14.91
N ARG A 140 10.00 -4.72 14.78
CA ARG A 140 9.25 -3.79 15.61
C ARG A 140 8.92 -2.51 14.83
N MET A 141 7.67 -2.05 14.91
CA MET A 141 7.23 -0.79 14.30
C MET A 141 6.86 0.23 15.39
N PRO A 142 7.79 1.16 15.76
CA PRO A 142 7.58 2.07 16.90
C PRO A 142 6.76 3.32 16.56
N VAL A 143 6.27 3.45 15.33
CA VAL A 143 5.57 4.61 14.81
C VAL A 143 4.31 4.19 14.06
N ASP A 144 3.37 5.12 13.95
CA ASP A 144 2.13 4.96 13.19
C ASP A 144 1.99 6.09 12.16
N ASN A 145 0.94 6.03 11.33
CA ASN A 145 0.68 7.01 10.28
C ASN A 145 0.44 8.46 10.80
N SER A 146 0.16 8.63 12.10
CA SER A 146 -0.06 9.94 12.72
C SER A 146 1.20 10.52 13.37
N THR A 147 2.27 9.73 13.46
CA THR A 147 3.51 10.12 14.15
C THR A 147 4.23 11.24 13.39
N ARG A 148 4.48 12.36 14.06
CA ARG A 148 5.20 13.54 13.53
C ARG A 148 6.53 13.82 14.22
N ASP A 149 6.82 13.11 15.31
CA ASP A 149 8.04 13.30 16.08
C ASP A 149 9.27 12.82 15.29
N LEU A 150 10.14 13.77 14.92
CA LEU A 150 11.33 13.49 14.11
C LEU A 150 12.31 12.52 14.77
N SER A 151 12.43 12.54 16.10
CA SER A 151 13.32 11.65 16.83
C SER A 151 12.83 10.20 16.76
N ARG A 152 11.52 9.99 16.90
CA ARG A 152 10.88 8.68 16.75
C ARG A 152 10.95 8.18 15.31
N LEU A 153 10.71 9.05 14.33
CA LEU A 153 10.85 8.70 12.91
C LEU A 153 12.28 8.31 12.55
N SER A 154 13.27 9.06 13.02
CA SER A 154 14.70 8.74 12.82
C SER A 154 15.10 7.43 13.52
N ALA A 155 14.58 7.17 14.71
CA ALA A 155 14.78 5.89 15.40
C ALA A 155 14.17 4.71 14.60
N ALA A 156 12.93 4.85 14.13
CA ALA A 156 12.27 3.83 13.30
C ALA A 156 13.06 3.54 12.00
N HIS A 157 13.53 4.60 11.33
CA HIS A 157 14.36 4.48 10.12
C HIS A 157 15.66 3.72 10.40
N ARG A 158 16.39 4.06 11.48
CA ARG A 158 17.63 3.36 11.85
C ARG A 158 17.40 1.88 12.19
N MET A 159 16.29 1.56 12.84
CA MET A 159 15.89 0.17 13.11
C MET A 159 15.67 -0.60 11.81
N GLY A 160 14.87 -0.04 10.88
CA GLY A 160 14.61 -0.66 9.59
C GLY A 160 15.88 -0.84 8.76
N LEU A 161 16.77 0.16 8.72
CA LEU A 161 18.05 0.06 8.01
C LEU A 161 18.98 -1.00 8.60
N SER A 162 19.04 -1.11 9.94
CA SER A 162 19.82 -2.13 10.62
C SER A 162 19.30 -3.53 10.29
N GLN A 163 17.98 -3.73 10.31
CA GLN A 163 17.35 -4.99 9.95
C GLN A 163 17.58 -5.33 8.46
N ALA A 164 17.33 -4.39 7.56
CA ALA A 164 17.54 -4.57 6.13
C ALA A 164 18.99 -4.97 5.79
N ARG A 165 19.99 -4.39 6.47
CA ARG A 165 21.39 -4.80 6.30
C ARG A 165 21.67 -6.25 6.71
N ARG A 166 20.97 -6.77 7.73
CA ARG A 166 21.10 -8.17 8.15
C ARG A 166 20.41 -9.13 7.19
N GLU A 167 19.27 -8.72 6.63
CA GLU A 167 18.47 -9.56 5.72
C GLU A 167 18.90 -9.47 4.25
N LEU A 168 19.64 -8.40 3.88
CA LEU A 168 20.06 -8.15 2.50
C LEU A 168 20.76 -9.36 1.85
N PRO A 169 21.71 -10.08 2.49
CA PRO A 169 22.30 -11.27 1.90
C PRO A 169 21.26 -12.33 1.52
N ALA A 170 20.31 -12.62 2.40
CA ALA A 170 19.24 -13.59 2.13
C ALA A 170 18.26 -13.10 1.04
N MET A 171 18.01 -11.79 0.95
CA MET A 171 17.22 -11.19 -0.13
C MET A 171 17.93 -11.34 -1.48
N LEU A 172 19.24 -11.07 -1.52
CA LEU A 172 20.10 -11.17 -2.70
C LEU A 172 20.20 -12.62 -3.19
N ASP A 173 20.46 -13.56 -2.28
CA ASP A 173 20.46 -15.00 -2.57
C ASP A 173 19.10 -15.44 -3.12
N PHE A 174 18.00 -14.96 -2.52
CA PHE A 174 16.67 -15.24 -3.01
C PHE A 174 16.49 -14.75 -4.45
N VAL A 175 16.89 -13.54 -4.82
CA VAL A 175 16.74 -13.05 -6.21
C VAL A 175 17.82 -13.55 -7.18
N GLY A 176 18.85 -14.25 -6.69
CA GLY A 176 19.95 -14.78 -7.51
C GLY A 176 20.92 -13.70 -7.97
N VAL A 177 21.12 -12.65 -7.16
CA VAL A 177 22.09 -11.57 -7.43
C VAL A 177 23.22 -11.71 -6.41
N HIS A 178 24.46 -11.84 -6.87
CA HIS A 178 25.67 -11.97 -6.05
C HIS A 178 26.54 -10.73 -6.15
#